data_AF-A0A9Q5SQH6-F1
#
_entry.id   AF-A0A9Q5SQH6-F1
#
_cell.length_a   1.000
_cell.length_b   1.000
_cell.length_c   1.000
_cell.angle_alpha   90.00
_cell.angle_beta   90.00
_cell.angle_gamma   90.00
#
_symmetry.space_group_name_H-M   'P 1'
#
loop_
_entity.id
_entity.type
_entity.pdbx_description
1 polymer ?
#
loop_
_entity_poly.entity_id
_entity_poly.type
_entity_poly.pdbx_seq_one_letter_code
_entity_poly.pdbx_strand_id
1 'polypeptide(L)' 'MWKRLISLPFYPTSTTDQQWLCAYNSFDLLEQVDIEELKRSEILLLEKRDQLVKILENLKEDDNPVIMVATLKH' A
#
# COMPACT_ATOMS: atom_id res chain seq x y z
N MET A 1 4.19 -22.75 8.50
CA MET A 1 3.04 -22.13 7.80
C MET A 1 3.41 -20.66 7.62
N TRP A 2 3.90 -20.29 6.43
CA TRP A 2 4.37 -18.93 6.18
C TRP A 2 3.13 -18.05 6.03
N LYS A 3 2.86 -17.19 7.01
CA LYS A 3 1.85 -16.14 6.89
C LYS A 3 2.25 -15.30 5.68
N ARG A 4 1.43 -15.29 4.63
CA ARG A 4 1.58 -14.32 3.55
C ARG A 4 1.32 -12.96 4.20
N LEU A 5 2.38 -12.29 4.66
CA LEU A 5 2.33 -10.85 4.85
C LEU A 5 1.77 -10.29 3.55
N ILE A 6 0.68 -9.52 3.65
CA ILE A 6 0.04 -8.78 2.57
C ILE A 6 1.11 -8.38 1.57
N SER A 7 1.20 -9.13 0.48
CA SER A 7 2.30 -9.00 -0.47
C SER A 7 1.91 -7.89 -1.40
N LEU A 8 2.06 -6.64 -0.94
CA LEU A 8 2.20 -5.48 -1.80
C LEU A 8 3.69 -5.36 -2.13
N PRO A 9 4.17 -6.00 -3.20
CA PRO A 9 5.57 -5.97 -3.48
C PRO A 9 5.97 -4.55 -3.91
N PHE A 10 6.89 -3.96 -3.17
CA PHE A 10 7.37 -2.61 -3.45
C PHE A 10 8.48 -2.65 -4.49
N TYR A 11 8.12 -2.38 -5.75
CA TYR A 11 9.07 -2.20 -6.85
C TYR A 11 9.05 -0.76 -7.31
N PRO A 12 9.95 0.11 -6.81
CA PRO A 12 9.93 1.52 -7.16
C PRO A 12 10.24 1.70 -8.64
N THR A 13 9.39 2.46 -9.32
CA THR A 13 9.53 2.79 -10.75
C THR A 13 10.33 4.08 -10.96
N SER A 14 10.48 4.89 -9.90
CA SER A 14 11.29 6.10 -9.91
C SER A 14 11.95 6.30 -8.54
N THR A 15 13.17 6.81 -8.55
CA THR A 15 13.96 7.05 -7.33
C THR A 15 14.65 8.40 -7.40
N THR A 16 14.68 9.10 -6.26
CA THR A 16 15.50 10.28 -6.01
C THR A 16 16.50 9.96 -4.88
N ASP A 17 17.37 10.91 -4.52
CA ASP A 17 18.36 10.72 -3.44
C ASP A 17 17.73 10.40 -2.08
N GLN A 18 16.45 10.75 -1.87
CA GLN A 18 15.78 10.60 -0.57
C GLN A 18 14.48 9.79 -0.62
N GLN A 19 13.98 9.50 -1.82
CA GLN A 19 12.64 8.93 -2.00
C GLN A 19 12.61 7.84 -3.06
N TRP A 20 11.85 6.79 -2.78
CA TRP A 20 11.48 5.76 -3.73
C TRP A 20 9.98 5.85 -3.99
N LEU A 21 9.61 6.01 -5.25
CA LEU A 21 8.22 6.11 -5.69
C LEU A 21 7.81 4.82 -6.38
N CYS A 22 6.69 4.26 -5.95
CA CYS A 22 6.02 3.15 -6.61
C CYS A 22 4.58 3.56 -6.92
N ALA A 23 4.16 3.35 -8.17
CA ALA A 23 2.79 3.59 -8.59
C ALA A 23 2.08 2.24 -8.73
N TYR A 24 1.00 2.06 -7.99
CA TYR A 24 0.10 0.92 -8.13
C TYR A 24 -1.11 1.37 -8.94
N ASN A 25 -1.41 0.67 -10.04
CA ASN A 25 -2.68 0.90 -10.70
C ASN A 25 -3.82 0.46 -9.75
N SER A 26 -4.98 1.10 -9.87
CA SER A 26 -6.07 0.93 -8.90
C SER A 26 -6.67 -0.48 -8.95
N PHE A 27 -6.77 -1.05 -10.15
CA PHE A 27 -7.26 -2.41 -10.39
C PHE A 27 -6.39 -3.47 -9.69
N ASP A 28 -5.09 -3.50 -9.98
CA ASP A 28 -4.10 -4.41 -9.39
C ASP A 28 -4.07 -4.25 -7.87
N LEU A 29 -4.18 -3.01 -7.38
CA LEU A 29 -4.17 -2.74 -5.94
C LEU A 29 -5.38 -3.35 -5.24
N LEU A 30 -6.57 -3.25 -5.85
CA LEU A 30 -7.80 -3.87 -5.34
C LEU A 30 -7.74 -5.41 -5.41
N GLU A 31 -7.12 -5.99 -6.45
CA GLU A 31 -6.96 -7.45 -6.55
C GLU A 31 -5.92 -8.01 -5.57
N GLN A 32 -4.84 -7.27 -5.30
CA GLN A 32 -3.70 -7.77 -4.52
C GLN A 32 -3.86 -7.56 -3.01
N VAL A 33 -4.67 -6.59 -2.57
CA VAL A 33 -4.79 -6.23 -1.16
C VAL A 33 -6.04 -6.83 -0.53
N ASP A 34 -5.84 -7.74 0.41
CA ASP A 34 -6.90 -8.16 1.33
C ASP A 34 -7.09 -7.09 2.43
N ILE A 35 -8.10 -6.22 2.23
CA ILE A 35 -8.44 -5.15 3.18
C ILE A 35 -8.82 -5.71 4.56
N GLU A 36 -9.46 -6.89 4.62
CA GLU A 36 -9.88 -7.50 5.88
C GLU A 36 -8.69 -8.10 6.64
N GLU A 37 -7.72 -8.67 5.93
CA GLU A 37 -6.43 -9.03 6.52
C GLU A 37 -5.68 -7.80 7.03
N LEU A 38 -5.67 -6.70 6.27
CA LEU A 38 -5.02 -5.44 6.66
C LEU A 38 -5.61 -4.87 7.95
N LYS A 39 -6.93 -4.90 8.11
CA LYS A 39 -7.63 -4.46 9.33
C LYS A 39 -7.22 -5.27 10.57
N ARG A 40 -6.98 -6.58 10.40
CA ARG A 40 -6.65 -7.53 11.47
C ARG A 40 -5.16 -7.69 11.74
N SER A 41 -4.32 -7.11 10.88
CA SER A 41 -2.86 -7.24 10.97
C SER A 41 -2.29 -6.46 12.16
N GLU A 42 -1.28 -7.04 12.81
CA GLU A 42 -0.52 -6.38 13.88
C GLU A 42 0.43 -5.36 13.25
N ILE A 43 0.11 -4.06 13.38
CA ILE A 43 0.82 -2.96 12.72
C ILE A 43 1.23 -1.92 13.77
N LEU A 44 2.46 -1.42 13.63
CA LEU A 44 3.06 -0.39 14.51
C LEU A 44 2.29 0.94 14.53
N LEU A 45 1.76 1.36 13.38
CA LEU A 45 1.11 2.65 13.19
C LEU A 45 -0.37 2.48 12.81
N LEU A 46 -1.22 2.18 13.80
CA LEU A 46 -2.65 1.90 13.60
C LEU A 46 -3.40 3.03 12.88
N GLU A 47 -3.14 4.29 13.24
CA GLU A 47 -3.77 5.44 12.59
C GLU A 47 -3.45 5.52 11.09
N LYS A 48 -2.22 5.15 10.70
CA LYS A 48 -1.79 5.13 9.30
C LYS A 48 -2.40 3.96 8.54
N ARG A 49 -2.55 2.81 9.19
CA ARG A 49 -3.35 1.71 8.65
C ARG A 49 -4.79 2.14 8.40
N ASP A 50 -5.45 2.80 9.35
CA ASP A 50 -6.85 3.23 9.18
C ASP A 50 -7.03 4.22 8.03
N GLN A 51 -6.09 5.15 7.90
CA GLN A 51 -6.06 6.07 6.75
C GLN A 51 -5.94 5.30 5.43
N LEU A 52 -5.04 4.30 5.37
CA LEU A 52 -4.87 3.48 4.18
C LEU A 52 -6.12 2.63 3.87
N VAL A 53 -6.71 1.98 4.88
CA VAL A 53 -7.95 1.20 4.73
C VAL A 53 -9.06 2.08 4.16
N LYS A 54 -9.24 3.30 4.69
CA LYS A 54 -10.25 4.23 4.19
C LYS A 54 -10.00 4.62 2.73
N ILE A 55 -8.75 4.78 2.32
CA ILE A 55 -8.43 5.06 0.91
C ILE A 55 -8.80 3.85 0.04
N LEU A 56 -8.38 2.65 0.42
CA LEU A 56 -8.63 1.42 -0.33
C LEU A 56 -10.11 1.07 -0.43
N GLU A 57 -10.90 1.29 0.63
CA GLU A 57 -12.35 1.05 0.63
C GLU A 57 -13.13 1.98 -0.31
N ASN A 58 -12.56 3.16 -0.62
CA ASN A 58 -13.19 4.14 -1.52
C ASN A 58 -12.57 4.14 -2.93
N LEU A 59 -11.52 3.36 -3.16
CA LEU A 59 -10.81 3.28 -4.44
C LEU A 59 -11.65 2.48 -5.45
N LYS A 60 -11.76 3.00 -6.67
CA LYS A 60 -12.41 2.32 -7.80
C LYS A 60 -11.38 1.83 -8.81
N GLU A 61 -11.76 0.84 -9.60
CA GLU A 61 -10.89 0.22 -10.61
C GLU A 61 -10.38 1.23 -11.66
N ASP A 62 -11.18 2.25 -11.99
CA ASP A 62 -10.90 3.29 -12.98
C ASP A 62 -10.30 4.57 -12.38
N ASP A 63 -10.05 4.61 -11.07
CA ASP A 63 -9.40 5.74 -10.43
C ASP A 63 -7.93 5.85 -10.82
N ASN A 64 -7.36 7.05 -10.62
CA ASN A 64 -5.94 7.29 -10.82
C ASN A 64 -5.06 6.38 -9.94
N PRO A 65 -3.84 6.02 -10.39
CA PRO A 65 -2.92 5.21 -9.61
C PRO A 65 -2.65 5.75 -8.21
N VAL A 66 -2.52 4.84 -7.24
CA VAL A 66 -2.08 5.16 -5.89
C VAL A 66 -0.56 5.18 -5.85
N ILE A 67 0.01 6.29 -5.36
CA ILE A 67 1.46 6.47 -5.26
C ILE A 67 1.92 6.17 -3.83
N MET A 68 2.78 5.17 -3.69
CA MET A 68 3.52 4.93 -2.46
C MET A 68 4.87 5.65 -2.55
N VAL A 69 5.11 6.54 -1.58
CA VAL A 69 6.39 7.24 -1.42
C VAL A 69 7.07 6.70 -0.17
N ALA A 70 8.20 6.00 -0.36
CA ALA A 70 9.05 5.54 0.72
C ALA A 70 10.23 6.50 0.90
N THR A 71 10.58 6.79 2.15
CA THR A 71 11.73 7.61 2.52
C THR A 71 12.46 6.95 3.69
N LEU A 72 13.76 7.18 3.81
CA LEU A 72 14.48 6.77 5.02
C LEU A 72 14.13 7.73 6.15
N LYS A 73 13.81 7.19 7.33
CA LYS A 73 13.80 8.01 8.54
C LYS A 73 15.22 8.46 8.82
N HIS A 74 15.41 9.77 8.90
CA HIS A 74 16.63 10.38 9.43
C HIS A 74 16.77 10.13 10.93
#